data_AF-A0A1C3TMT6-F1
#
_entry.id   AF-A0A1C3TMT6-F1
#
_cell.length_a   1.000
_cell.length_b   1.000
_cell.length_c   1.000
_cell.angle_alpha   90.00
_cell.angle_beta   90.00
_cell.angle_gamma   90.00
#
_symmetry.space_group_name_H-M   'P 1'
#
loop_
_entity.id
_entity.type
_entity.pdbx_description
1 polymer ?
#
loop_
_entity_poly.entity_id
_entity_poly.type
_entity_poly.pdbx_seq_one_letter_code
_entity_poly.pdbx_strand_id
1 'polypeptide(L)'
;MRPINLARTPQTPAEIPQHAESSTSAAPGERTPPLDQTRRTSGLLGGLFRCLPGRRARHPSTLPQRDEGPADPFQSHVLPQLDSGERARSQSLHRAESDPRVASQEAAALLELATFSNATSLNIERIQLPRLPEQTFRLSHLQTMVIRETGLEELPESIGDLTNLRTLTLSHNPISALPASISGLEQLLELSVISCPNLSELPKDLAIRNASGQRVGLVKLQTLELSNTGVRSLPRSLRYMKDLKEIKITDSPLDGLDSSIHGLPKLEKLDLSGCKELERYPRIVQALAPLKKIILRNCSKLSSLPHDIHRLSQLQELDLRGCDNLRALPVSIFRLPADCTILVPPRLQNQLNRLRSLRPEALPARMAAGASSYAATSSNRGAQEQARKRIDDTAHSLLDMVLNERNPFVAGAPFFIRQERSDETFATLGGVSSIAMMLDESKSPYFLQKLARMAQSLRERAINSGTEASDLDAATNDWKALKNSHLGIVDENGEYIFRGDSEINIVNLSKAVQMWRSREMLVLEDPGDREHFPEISLHIPDEVHEAHEDAGND
;
A
#
# COMPACT_ATOMS: atom_id res chain seq x y z
N MET A 1 28.06 42.88 -35.80
CA MET A 1 29.52 42.97 -36.02
C MET A 1 30.07 44.24 -35.37
N ARG A 2 30.98 44.11 -34.39
CA ARG A 2 32.19 44.91 -34.16
C ARG A 2 32.99 44.26 -33.00
N PRO A 3 34.31 44.47 -32.87
CA PRO A 3 35.21 43.39 -32.43
C PRO A 3 35.91 43.62 -31.08
N ILE A 4 36.63 42.57 -30.67
CA ILE A 4 37.51 42.44 -29.49
C ILE A 4 38.88 43.10 -29.77
N ASN A 5 39.76 43.14 -28.75
CA ASN A 5 41.23 43.38 -28.75
C ASN A 5 41.68 44.86 -28.66
N LEU A 6 42.79 45.25 -28.00
CA LEU A 6 43.87 44.62 -27.18
C LEU A 6 44.24 45.61 -26.02
N ALA A 7 45.10 45.37 -25.03
CA ALA A 7 45.54 44.21 -24.20
C ALA A 7 46.78 44.67 -23.37
N ARG A 8 47.22 43.94 -22.33
CA ARG A 8 48.62 44.02 -21.84
C ARG A 8 49.11 42.76 -21.10
N THR A 9 50.36 42.41 -21.37
CA THR A 9 51.15 41.21 -21.01
C THR A 9 52.45 41.66 -20.30
N PRO A 10 53.50 40.83 -20.08
CA PRO A 10 53.62 39.40 -19.73
C PRO A 10 54.57 39.15 -18.52
N GLN A 11 54.75 37.90 -18.06
CA GLN A 11 56.03 37.13 -18.08
C GLN A 11 56.03 35.91 -17.11
N THR A 12 56.84 34.90 -17.49
CA THR A 12 57.06 33.55 -16.90
C THR A 12 58.59 33.26 -16.91
N PRO A 13 59.12 32.08 -16.53
CA PRO A 13 58.83 31.11 -15.44
C PRO A 13 60.11 30.72 -14.63
N ALA A 14 60.04 29.80 -13.64
CA ALA A 14 61.14 28.92 -13.17
C ALA A 14 60.65 27.79 -12.21
N GLU A 15 61.52 26.83 -11.87
CA GLU A 15 61.19 25.46 -11.41
C GLU A 15 61.44 25.10 -9.91
N ILE A 16 60.86 23.95 -9.54
CA ILE A 16 60.99 22.98 -8.40
C ILE A 16 62.45 22.83 -7.86
N PRO A 17 62.74 22.66 -6.52
CA PRO A 17 62.71 21.33 -5.86
C PRO A 17 62.48 21.23 -4.31
N GLN A 18 62.61 19.98 -3.82
CA GLN A 18 62.18 19.38 -2.55
C GLN A 18 63.19 19.48 -1.37
N HIS A 19 62.70 19.33 -0.12
CA HIS A 19 63.34 18.66 1.05
C HIS A 19 62.18 18.25 2.01
N ALA A 20 62.00 17.02 2.53
CA ALA A 20 62.85 16.16 3.37
C ALA A 20 63.14 16.84 4.74
N GLU A 21 62.54 16.42 5.86
CA GLU A 21 62.92 15.33 6.80
C GLU A 21 61.96 15.40 8.04
N SER A 22 61.82 14.44 8.99
CA SER A 22 62.24 13.04 9.15
C SER A 22 61.56 12.41 10.41
N SER A 23 61.50 11.06 10.49
CA SER A 23 61.48 10.23 11.75
C SER A 23 60.27 10.30 12.72
N THR A 24 59.78 9.24 13.40
CA THR A 24 60.21 7.81 13.53
C THR A 24 59.09 6.91 14.13
N SER A 25 58.98 5.66 13.65
CA SER A 25 59.08 4.35 14.39
C SER A 25 58.30 4.11 15.72
N ALA A 26 57.75 2.93 16.05
CA ALA A 26 57.41 1.67 15.33
C ALA A 26 56.58 0.72 16.25
N ALA A 27 56.04 -0.36 15.69
CA ALA A 27 55.57 -1.58 16.40
C ALA A 27 56.58 -2.74 16.11
N PRO A 28 56.33 -4.07 16.27
CA PRO A 28 55.30 -4.86 17.00
C PRO A 28 55.92 -6.05 17.81
N GLY A 29 55.13 -7.08 18.20
CA GLY A 29 55.59 -8.45 18.60
C GLY A 29 54.72 -9.10 19.70
N GLU A 30 53.78 -10.00 19.39
CA GLU A 30 53.92 -11.48 19.22
C GLU A 30 54.27 -12.30 20.49
N ARG A 31 53.39 -13.23 20.91
CA ARG A 31 53.49 -14.73 20.76
C ARG A 31 52.45 -15.48 21.63
N THR A 32 52.22 -16.77 21.32
CA THR A 32 51.06 -17.60 21.75
C THR A 32 51.46 -18.77 22.71
N PRO A 33 50.69 -19.88 22.90
CA PRO A 33 50.14 -20.33 24.21
C PRO A 33 50.87 -21.63 24.72
N PRO A 34 50.37 -22.55 25.63
CA PRO A 34 49.09 -23.31 25.53
C PRO A 34 48.47 -23.92 26.84
N LEU A 35 47.46 -24.81 26.67
CA LEU A 35 47.00 -25.97 27.50
C LEU A 35 46.20 -25.82 28.84
N ASP A 36 44.89 -26.03 28.73
CA ASP A 36 44.07 -27.17 29.24
C ASP A 36 43.64 -27.38 30.73
N GLN A 37 42.39 -27.86 30.85
CA GLN A 37 41.76 -28.74 31.86
C GLN A 37 41.23 -28.28 33.26
N THR A 38 39.90 -28.49 33.41
CA THR A 38 39.09 -28.94 34.59
C THR A 38 38.30 -27.98 35.52
N ARG A 39 36.97 -28.24 35.52
CA ARG A 39 35.96 -28.27 36.63
C ARG A 39 36.11 -27.34 37.86
N ARG A 40 35.07 -26.51 38.06
CA ARG A 40 34.22 -26.34 39.29
C ARG A 40 33.11 -25.33 38.94
N THR A 41 31.81 -25.62 38.88
CA THR A 41 30.83 -26.04 39.91
C THR A 41 30.84 -25.24 41.22
N SER A 42 29.64 -24.73 41.56
CA SER A 42 29.09 -24.37 42.89
C SER A 42 29.21 -22.94 43.42
N GLY A 43 28.10 -22.52 44.07
CA GLY A 43 27.95 -21.32 44.91
C GLY A 43 27.34 -20.12 44.19
N LEU A 44 26.42 -19.34 44.77
CA LEU A 44 25.77 -19.39 46.10
C LEU A 44 24.61 -18.36 46.04
N LEU A 45 23.33 -18.68 46.27
CA LEU A 45 22.60 -18.78 47.56
C LEU A 45 21.15 -19.24 47.19
N GLY A 46 20.37 -20.05 47.91
CA GLY A 46 20.35 -20.37 49.34
C GLY A 46 19.51 -19.34 50.12
N GLY A 47 18.32 -19.60 50.68
CA GLY A 47 17.53 -20.82 50.82
C GLY A 47 16.88 -20.86 52.22
N LEU A 48 15.55 -20.72 52.32
CA LEU A 48 14.72 -20.80 53.55
C LEU A 48 13.27 -21.17 53.11
N PHE A 49 12.43 -22.00 53.76
CA PHE A 49 12.62 -23.06 54.77
C PHE A 49 11.35 -23.98 54.80
N ARG A 50 11.53 -25.29 55.03
CA ARG A 50 10.59 -26.25 55.70
C ARG A 50 9.12 -26.48 55.24
N CYS A 51 8.90 -27.67 54.67
CA CYS A 51 7.95 -28.72 55.12
C CYS A 51 7.59 -28.65 56.65
N LEU A 52 6.39 -28.93 57.19
CA LEU A 52 5.26 -29.88 56.99
C LEU A 52 4.10 -29.44 57.98
N PRO A 53 2.95 -30.13 58.21
CA PRO A 53 2.23 -31.18 57.47
C PRO A 53 0.73 -30.80 57.19
N GLY A 54 -0.03 -31.69 56.53
CA GLY A 54 -1.41 -31.41 56.11
C GLY A 54 -2.53 -31.56 57.17
N ARG A 55 -3.74 -31.09 56.81
CA ARG A 55 -5.02 -31.41 57.49
C ARG A 55 -6.12 -31.70 56.47
N ARG A 56 -6.98 -32.67 56.81
CA ARG A 56 -8.19 -33.04 56.04
C ARG A 56 -9.38 -32.11 56.35
N ALA A 57 -10.25 -31.99 55.33
CA ALA A 57 -11.70 -31.79 55.40
C ALA A 57 -12.26 -30.47 55.98
N ARG A 58 -13.05 -29.76 55.14
CA ARG A 58 -14.53 -29.70 55.27
C ARG A 58 -15.20 -28.96 54.08
N HIS A 59 -16.08 -29.65 53.37
CA HIS A 59 -17.36 -29.08 52.91
C HIS A 59 -18.30 -28.97 54.15
N PRO A 60 -19.41 -28.19 54.15
CA PRO A 60 -20.28 -27.90 52.98
C PRO A 60 -20.89 -26.49 52.88
N SER A 61 -21.62 -26.25 51.77
CA SER A 61 -22.84 -25.39 51.63
C SER A 61 -22.72 -23.88 51.95
N THR A 62 -23.40 -22.93 51.30
CA THR A 62 -24.67 -22.92 50.55
C THR A 62 -24.65 -21.87 49.42
N LEU A 63 -25.54 -22.01 48.41
CA LEU A 63 -25.94 -20.91 47.51
C LEU A 63 -26.60 -19.75 48.30
N PRO A 64 -26.67 -18.55 47.71
CA PRO A 64 -27.97 -18.13 47.17
C PRO A 64 -27.90 -17.60 45.72
N GLN A 65 -28.99 -17.83 44.98
CA GLN A 65 -29.29 -17.16 43.71
C GLN A 65 -29.84 -15.75 43.96
N ARG A 66 -29.57 -14.82 43.04
CA ARG A 66 -30.28 -13.56 42.66
C ARG A 66 -29.28 -12.66 41.92
N ASP A 67 -29.60 -11.93 40.85
CA ASP A 67 -30.80 -11.83 40.01
C ASP A 67 -30.35 -11.69 38.54
N GLU A 68 -31.15 -12.13 37.57
CA GLU A 68 -30.84 -11.99 36.14
C GLU A 68 -31.34 -10.66 35.55
N GLY A 69 -30.53 -10.09 34.64
CA GLY A 69 -31.02 -9.22 33.56
C GLY A 69 -30.08 -8.06 33.16
N PRO A 70 -30.10 -7.60 31.90
CA PRO A 70 -30.50 -8.27 30.65
C PRO A 70 -29.28 -8.60 29.75
N ALA A 71 -29.48 -9.42 28.71
CA ALA A 71 -28.42 -9.87 27.82
C ALA A 71 -27.91 -8.80 26.84
N ASP A 72 -26.61 -8.81 26.57
CA ASP A 72 -25.92 -7.93 25.61
C ASP A 72 -25.81 -8.62 24.23
N PRO A 73 -26.31 -8.04 23.12
CA PRO A 73 -26.71 -8.83 21.94
C PRO A 73 -25.66 -8.87 20.81
N PHE A 74 -24.39 -9.21 21.10
CA PHE A 74 -23.37 -9.38 20.05
C PHE A 74 -22.45 -10.61 20.24
N GLN A 75 -23.06 -11.80 20.19
CA GLN A 75 -22.35 -13.03 19.84
C GLN A 75 -22.84 -13.59 18.49
N SER A 76 -22.12 -13.25 17.41
CA SER A 76 -21.91 -14.15 16.27
C SER A 76 -20.89 -13.55 15.30
N HIS A 77 -19.71 -14.17 15.22
CA HIS A 77 -19.12 -14.59 13.93
C HIS A 77 -17.92 -15.53 14.18
N VAL A 78 -18.24 -16.82 14.20
CA VAL A 78 -17.49 -17.93 13.59
C VAL A 78 -15.96 -17.91 13.76
N LEU A 79 -15.49 -18.69 14.76
CA LEU A 79 -14.21 -19.40 14.62
C LEU A 79 -14.31 -20.35 13.41
N PRO A 80 -13.29 -20.47 12.55
CA PRO A 80 -13.21 -21.58 11.60
C PRO A 80 -13.31 -22.90 12.37
N GLN A 81 -14.15 -23.82 11.90
CA GLN A 81 -14.20 -25.16 12.48
C GLN A 81 -12.85 -25.85 12.23
N LEU A 82 -12.04 -26.00 13.28
CA LEU A 82 -10.89 -26.88 13.25
C LEU A 82 -11.40 -28.30 13.04
N ASP A 83 -11.04 -28.86 11.89
CA ASP A 83 -11.49 -30.18 11.45
C ASP A 83 -11.09 -31.24 12.48
N SER A 84 -12.01 -32.16 12.78
CA SER A 84 -11.88 -33.09 13.91
C SER A 84 -10.94 -34.25 13.58
N GLY A 85 -9.64 -33.98 13.51
CA GLY A 85 -8.61 -34.92 13.06
C GLY A 85 -7.36 -35.03 13.94
N GLU A 86 -6.90 -33.94 14.58
CA GLU A 86 -5.71 -33.96 15.43
C GLU A 86 -5.97 -33.26 16.77
N ARG A 87 -5.77 -33.96 17.89
CA ARG A 87 -5.78 -33.34 19.22
C ARG A 87 -4.50 -32.53 19.41
N ALA A 88 -4.50 -31.29 18.94
CA ALA A 88 -3.52 -30.28 19.35
C ALA A 88 -3.44 -30.27 20.88
N ARG A 89 -2.22 -30.39 21.41
CA ARG A 89 -1.97 -30.35 22.86
C ARG A 89 -1.96 -28.89 23.30
N SER A 90 -3.13 -28.32 23.52
CA SER A 90 -3.28 -26.92 23.90
C SER A 90 -3.11 -26.71 25.40
N GLN A 91 -2.34 -25.70 25.79
CA GLN A 91 -2.36 -25.15 27.15
C GLN A 91 -3.26 -23.90 27.15
N SER A 92 -4.28 -23.89 28.01
CA SER A 92 -5.20 -22.77 28.19
C SER A 92 -5.42 -22.53 29.68
N LEU A 93 -5.37 -21.28 30.12
CA LEU A 93 -5.77 -20.89 31.47
C LEU A 93 -6.72 -19.70 31.42
N HIS A 94 -7.73 -19.77 32.30
CA HIS A 94 -8.68 -18.70 32.54
C HIS A 94 -8.71 -18.45 34.06
N ARG A 95 -8.05 -17.40 34.54
CA ARG A 95 -8.11 -17.05 35.97
C ARG A 95 -7.80 -15.57 36.18
N ALA A 96 -8.68 -14.88 36.89
CA ALA A 96 -8.50 -13.48 37.26
C ALA A 96 -7.91 -13.41 38.68
N GLU A 97 -6.59 -13.56 38.81
CA GLU A 97 -5.88 -13.37 40.08
C GLU A 97 -5.68 -11.87 40.35
N SER A 98 -6.00 -11.42 41.56
CA SER A 98 -6.06 -10.00 41.91
C SER A 98 -4.76 -9.40 42.47
N ASP A 99 -3.73 -10.22 42.74
CA ASP A 99 -2.39 -9.75 43.16
C ASP A 99 -1.42 -9.75 41.97
N PRO A 100 -0.93 -8.59 41.51
CA PRO A 100 0.01 -8.49 40.38
C PRO A 100 1.31 -9.28 40.59
N ARG A 101 1.77 -9.47 41.83
CA ARG A 101 3.00 -10.22 42.12
C ARG A 101 2.79 -11.72 41.94
N VAL A 102 1.63 -12.23 42.39
CA VAL A 102 1.24 -13.63 42.21
C VAL A 102 1.02 -13.90 40.72
N ALA A 103 0.24 -13.05 40.04
CA ALA A 103 -0.03 -13.18 38.61
C ALA A 103 1.26 -13.16 37.75
N SER A 104 2.24 -12.30 38.09
CA SER A 104 3.54 -12.27 37.42
C SER A 104 4.38 -13.54 37.67
N GLN A 105 4.36 -14.09 38.89
CA GLN A 105 5.02 -15.36 39.21
C GLN A 105 4.35 -16.56 38.52
N GLU A 106 3.02 -16.60 38.49
CA GLU A 106 2.24 -17.61 37.79
C GLU A 106 2.48 -17.53 36.28
N ALA A 107 2.46 -16.34 35.67
CA ALA A 107 2.74 -16.19 34.26
C ALA A 107 4.18 -16.62 33.90
N ALA A 108 5.18 -16.29 34.72
CA ALA A 108 6.55 -16.77 34.54
C ALA A 108 6.65 -18.30 34.62
N ALA A 109 5.98 -18.93 35.61
CA ALA A 109 5.93 -20.38 35.75
C ALA A 109 5.18 -21.06 34.58
N LEU A 110 4.15 -20.42 34.03
CA LEU A 110 3.41 -20.90 32.86
C LEU A 110 4.24 -20.85 31.59
N LEU A 111 4.98 -19.76 31.38
CA LEU A 111 5.93 -19.64 30.28
C LEU A 111 7.02 -20.70 30.39
N GLU A 112 7.56 -20.94 31.59
CA GLU A 112 8.50 -22.03 31.85
C GLU A 112 7.89 -23.42 31.54
N LEU A 113 6.68 -23.71 32.02
CA LEU A 113 5.96 -24.94 31.71
C LEU A 113 5.71 -25.13 30.21
N ALA A 114 5.39 -24.05 29.48
CA ALA A 114 5.26 -24.07 28.03
C ALA A 114 6.58 -24.45 27.36
N THR A 115 7.74 -23.93 27.80
CA THR A 115 9.05 -24.28 27.20
C THR A 115 9.42 -25.77 27.27
N PHE A 116 8.94 -26.49 28.29
CA PHE A 116 9.22 -27.92 28.49
C PHE A 116 8.08 -28.83 28.01
N SER A 117 7.04 -28.27 27.41
CA SER A 117 5.89 -29.00 26.92
C SER A 117 5.99 -29.31 25.43
N ASN A 118 5.36 -30.42 25.01
CA ASN A 118 5.08 -30.68 23.59
C ASN A 118 3.76 -30.02 23.18
N ALA A 119 3.43 -28.85 23.74
CA ALA A 119 2.22 -28.12 23.40
C ALA A 119 2.43 -27.31 22.12
N THR A 120 1.56 -27.42 21.13
CA THR A 120 1.65 -26.61 19.91
C THR A 120 0.88 -25.29 20.03
N SER A 121 0.08 -25.12 21.08
CA SER A 121 -0.78 -23.95 21.29
C SER A 121 -0.67 -23.44 22.72
N LEU A 122 -0.35 -22.16 22.86
CA LEU A 122 -0.31 -21.43 24.13
C LEU A 122 -1.42 -20.38 24.16
N ASN A 123 -2.34 -20.49 25.12
CA ASN A 123 -3.41 -19.53 25.35
C ASN A 123 -3.33 -18.96 26.78
N ILE A 124 -3.04 -17.65 26.87
CA ILE A 124 -2.93 -16.91 28.12
C ILE A 124 -4.11 -15.93 28.20
N GLU A 125 -5.08 -16.19 29.08
CA GLU A 125 -6.27 -15.37 29.22
C GLU A 125 -6.49 -14.90 30.68
N ARG A 126 -6.68 -13.60 30.87
CA ARG A 126 -6.98 -12.92 32.16
C ARG A 126 -5.88 -12.92 33.24
N ILE A 127 -4.67 -13.39 32.92
CA ILE A 127 -3.51 -13.37 33.83
C ILE A 127 -2.69 -12.10 33.58
N GLN A 128 -2.39 -11.32 34.62
CA GLN A 128 -1.57 -10.09 34.50
C GLN A 128 -0.13 -10.41 34.07
N LEU A 129 0.18 -10.12 32.81
CA LEU A 129 1.44 -10.33 32.13
C LEU A 129 1.73 -9.11 31.25
N PRO A 130 2.30 -8.03 31.83
CA PRO A 130 2.54 -6.79 31.10
C PRO A 130 3.63 -6.92 30.02
N ARG A 131 4.52 -7.91 30.13
CA ARG A 131 5.60 -8.20 29.17
C ARG A 131 5.85 -9.71 29.09
N LEU A 132 6.09 -10.23 27.89
CA LEU A 132 6.66 -11.57 27.73
C LEU A 132 8.18 -11.54 28.03
N PRO A 133 8.79 -12.66 28.44
CA PRO A 133 10.22 -12.73 28.71
C PRO A 133 11.05 -12.71 27.41
N GLU A 134 12.23 -12.10 27.45
CA GLU A 134 13.18 -11.99 26.33
C GLU A 134 13.73 -13.32 25.76
N GLN A 135 13.26 -14.47 26.25
CA GLN A 135 13.67 -15.79 25.79
C GLN A 135 12.52 -16.54 25.11
N THR A 136 11.62 -15.84 24.41
CA THR A 136 10.51 -16.48 23.67
C THR A 136 10.99 -17.48 22.63
N PHE A 137 12.23 -17.41 22.13
CA PHE A 137 12.83 -18.45 21.26
C PHE A 137 12.72 -19.88 21.81
N ARG A 138 12.60 -20.06 23.15
CA ARG A 138 12.36 -21.39 23.77
C ARG A 138 10.98 -21.97 23.45
N LEU A 139 10.04 -21.12 23.03
CA LEU A 139 8.70 -21.45 22.58
C LEU A 139 8.62 -21.61 21.05
N SER A 140 9.75 -21.68 20.34
CA SER A 140 9.83 -21.81 18.87
C SER A 140 9.14 -23.05 18.28
N HIS A 141 8.70 -23.99 19.11
CA HIS A 141 7.86 -25.13 18.76
C HIS A 141 6.36 -24.80 18.64
N LEU A 142 5.92 -23.63 19.14
CA LEU A 142 4.52 -23.20 19.08
C LEU A 142 4.07 -22.90 17.65
N GLN A 143 2.84 -23.27 17.36
CA GLN A 143 2.11 -22.99 16.12
C GLN A 143 0.97 -22.00 16.35
N THR A 144 0.45 -21.89 17.58
CA THR A 144 -0.62 -20.95 17.94
C THR A 144 -0.28 -20.24 19.24
N MET A 145 -0.41 -18.91 19.26
CA MET A 145 -0.28 -18.09 20.46
C MET A 145 -1.47 -17.15 20.57
N VAL A 146 -2.20 -17.24 21.67
CA VAL A 146 -3.34 -16.37 22.00
C VAL A 146 -3.04 -15.68 23.33
N ILE A 147 -3.12 -14.35 23.35
CA ILE A 147 -2.90 -13.54 24.55
C ILE A 147 -4.10 -12.58 24.70
N ARG A 148 -4.88 -12.75 25.76
CA ARG A 148 -6.16 -12.05 25.97
C ARG A 148 -6.28 -11.47 27.38
N GLU A 149 -6.63 -10.19 27.49
CA GLU A 149 -6.93 -9.54 28.78
C GLU A 149 -5.77 -9.68 29.81
N THR A 150 -4.52 -9.66 29.35
CA THR A 150 -3.34 -9.86 30.20
C THR A 150 -2.66 -8.56 30.64
N GLY A 151 -3.09 -7.42 30.11
CA GLY A 151 -2.41 -6.14 30.38
C GLY A 151 -1.09 -5.98 29.63
N LEU A 152 -0.84 -6.76 28.57
CA LEU A 152 0.39 -6.73 27.78
C LEU A 152 0.66 -5.34 27.16
N GLU A 153 1.77 -4.71 27.53
CA GLU A 153 2.21 -3.37 27.07
C GLU A 153 3.06 -3.43 25.78
N GLU A 154 3.88 -4.48 25.66
CA GLU A 154 4.85 -4.70 24.59
C GLU A 154 5.10 -6.20 24.35
N LEU A 155 5.48 -6.56 23.11
CA LEU A 155 6.07 -7.86 22.79
C LEU A 155 7.60 -7.71 22.70
N PRO A 156 8.40 -8.69 23.18
CA PRO A 156 9.85 -8.68 23.08
C PRO A 156 10.31 -8.88 21.64
N GLU A 157 11.52 -8.41 21.30
CA GLU A 157 12.09 -8.58 19.95
C GLU A 157 12.39 -10.05 19.61
N SER A 158 12.51 -10.92 20.61
CA SER A 158 12.61 -12.38 20.41
C SER A 158 11.27 -13.05 19.99
N ILE A 159 10.18 -12.29 19.79
CA ILE A 159 8.95 -12.84 19.20
C ILE A 159 9.19 -13.34 17.77
N GLY A 160 10.10 -12.70 17.02
CA GLY A 160 10.48 -13.11 15.67
C GLY A 160 11.10 -14.51 15.58
N ASP A 161 11.64 -15.02 16.69
CA ASP A 161 12.26 -16.35 16.76
C ASP A 161 11.23 -17.51 16.78
N LEU A 162 9.92 -17.20 16.87
CA LEU A 162 8.83 -18.18 16.83
C LEU A 162 8.54 -18.66 15.40
N THR A 163 9.56 -19.20 14.74
CA THR A 163 9.55 -19.54 13.31
C THR A 163 8.51 -20.59 12.90
N ASN A 164 7.93 -21.36 13.82
CA ASN A 164 6.82 -22.29 13.52
C ASN A 164 5.42 -21.70 13.74
N LEU A 165 5.31 -20.45 14.22
CA LEU A 165 4.03 -19.83 14.57
C LEU A 165 3.19 -19.59 13.32
N ARG A 166 1.95 -20.08 13.33
CA ARG A 166 0.95 -19.96 12.26
C ARG A 166 -0.18 -18.99 12.59
N THR A 167 -0.56 -18.89 13.87
CA THR A 167 -1.61 -17.98 14.34
C THR A 167 -1.12 -17.21 15.56
N LEU A 168 -1.17 -15.88 15.48
CA LEU A 168 -0.93 -14.97 16.60
C LEU A 168 -2.17 -14.11 16.82
N THR A 169 -2.76 -14.21 18.01
CA THR A 169 -3.91 -13.40 18.43
C THR A 169 -3.60 -12.61 19.68
N LEU A 170 -3.63 -11.28 19.58
CA LEU A 170 -3.54 -10.37 20.71
C LEU A 170 -4.91 -9.72 20.90
N SER A 171 -5.47 -9.75 22.11
CA SER A 171 -6.77 -9.09 22.32
C SER A 171 -6.96 -8.48 23.70
N HIS A 172 -7.66 -7.34 23.75
CA HIS A 172 -7.97 -6.61 24.99
C HIS A 172 -6.70 -6.32 25.83
N ASN A 173 -5.66 -5.82 25.16
CA ASN A 173 -4.37 -5.50 25.77
C ASN A 173 -3.96 -4.04 25.47
N PRO A 174 -3.27 -3.36 26.40
CA PRO A 174 -2.80 -1.98 26.24
C PRO A 174 -1.57 -1.86 25.32
N ILE A 175 -1.29 -2.85 24.46
CA ILE A 175 -0.09 -2.92 23.63
C ILE A 175 0.02 -1.69 22.71
N SER A 176 1.15 -1.01 22.78
CA SER A 176 1.37 0.27 22.09
C SER A 176 2.05 0.13 20.72
N ALA A 177 2.87 -0.90 20.53
CA ALA A 177 3.57 -1.20 19.29
C ALA A 177 3.75 -2.71 19.12
N LEU A 178 3.89 -3.17 17.87
CA LEU A 178 4.45 -4.48 17.56
C LEU A 178 5.95 -4.30 17.23
N PRO A 179 6.85 -5.18 17.70
CA PRO A 179 8.27 -5.09 17.44
C PRO A 179 8.60 -5.37 15.97
N ALA A 180 9.72 -4.86 15.46
CA ALA A 180 10.09 -5.00 14.04
C ALA A 180 10.36 -6.46 13.66
N SER A 181 10.90 -7.22 14.60
CA SER A 181 11.08 -8.69 14.53
C SER A 181 9.81 -9.49 14.27
N ILE A 182 8.59 -8.94 14.40
CA ILE A 182 7.36 -9.67 14.03
C ILE A 182 7.38 -10.14 12.57
N SER A 183 8.16 -9.49 11.70
CA SER A 183 8.44 -9.95 10.34
C SER A 183 9.09 -11.33 10.28
N GLY A 184 9.88 -11.74 11.28
CA GLY A 184 10.54 -13.06 11.37
C GLY A 184 9.60 -14.26 11.50
N LEU A 185 8.30 -14.03 11.71
CA LEU A 185 7.26 -15.07 11.75
C LEU A 185 6.91 -15.57 10.33
N GLU A 186 7.89 -16.12 9.59
CA GLU A 186 7.76 -16.47 8.17
C GLU A 186 6.69 -17.55 7.87
N GLN A 187 6.26 -18.30 8.89
CA GLN A 187 5.19 -19.31 8.76
C GLN A 187 3.81 -18.81 9.20
N LEU A 188 3.70 -17.53 9.58
CA LEU A 188 2.44 -16.95 10.06
C LEU A 188 1.42 -16.90 8.94
N LEU A 189 0.24 -17.47 9.20
CA LEU A 189 -0.93 -17.50 8.33
C LEU A 189 -1.97 -16.47 8.79
N GLU A 190 -2.07 -16.23 10.10
CA GLU A 190 -3.08 -15.38 10.70
C GLU A 190 -2.46 -14.47 11.78
N LEU A 191 -2.65 -13.15 11.61
CA LEU A 191 -2.33 -12.13 12.61
C LEU A 191 -3.60 -11.38 12.96
N SER A 192 -4.04 -11.47 14.21
CA SER A 192 -5.24 -10.78 14.70
C SER A 192 -4.93 -9.95 15.94
N VAL A 193 -5.26 -8.66 15.88
CA VAL A 193 -5.15 -7.71 16.98
C VAL A 193 -6.52 -7.06 17.21
N ILE A 194 -7.15 -7.35 18.36
CA ILE A 194 -8.55 -7.00 18.63
C ILE A 194 -8.67 -6.24 19.96
N SER A 195 -9.31 -5.06 19.96
CA SER A 195 -9.48 -4.22 21.16
C SER A 195 -8.14 -3.87 21.82
N CYS A 196 -7.16 -3.47 21.01
CA CYS A 196 -5.86 -2.96 21.44
C CYS A 196 -5.74 -1.49 21.02
N PRO A 197 -6.42 -0.56 21.71
CA PRO A 197 -6.60 0.82 21.24
C PRO A 197 -5.31 1.64 21.22
N ASN A 198 -4.29 1.22 21.97
CA ASN A 198 -2.99 1.88 22.03
C ASN A 198 -2.10 1.61 20.80
N LEU A 199 -2.37 0.55 20.03
CA LEU A 199 -1.58 0.20 18.85
C LEU A 199 -1.89 1.17 17.71
N SER A 200 -1.01 2.16 17.51
CA SER A 200 -1.22 3.28 16.58
C SER A 200 -0.64 3.06 15.18
N GLU A 201 0.34 2.17 15.02
CA GLU A 201 0.97 1.82 13.76
C GLU A 201 1.42 0.34 13.72
N LEU A 202 1.62 -0.17 12.51
CA LEU A 202 2.29 -1.44 12.27
C LEU A 202 3.75 -1.18 11.86
N PRO A 203 4.68 -2.14 12.12
CA PRO A 203 6.04 -2.08 11.60
C PRO A 203 6.06 -1.82 10.09
N LYS A 204 6.98 -0.95 9.66
CA LYS A 204 7.10 -0.50 8.26
C LYS A 204 7.44 -1.64 7.29
N ASP A 205 8.13 -2.67 7.79
CA ASP A 205 8.75 -3.74 7.01
C ASP A 205 8.20 -5.12 7.40
N LEU A 206 6.87 -5.30 7.35
CA LEU A 206 6.24 -6.62 7.60
C LEU A 206 6.69 -7.70 6.60
N ALA A 207 7.04 -7.28 5.38
CA ALA A 207 7.65 -8.11 4.35
C ALA A 207 8.50 -7.23 3.44
N ILE A 208 9.66 -7.73 3.04
CA ILE A 208 10.61 -7.01 2.19
C ILE A 208 11.03 -7.87 0.99
N ARG A 209 11.59 -7.23 -0.03
CA ARG A 209 12.38 -7.92 -1.06
C ARG A 209 13.85 -7.80 -0.67
N ASN A 210 14.51 -8.93 -0.45
CA ASN A 210 15.94 -8.95 -0.11
C ASN A 210 16.81 -8.71 -1.36
N ALA A 211 18.14 -8.64 -1.19
CA ALA A 211 19.08 -8.38 -2.28
C ALA A 211 19.08 -9.46 -3.39
N SER A 212 18.72 -10.73 -3.09
CA SER A 212 18.55 -11.78 -4.11
C SER A 212 17.20 -11.71 -4.84
N GLY A 213 16.37 -10.72 -4.52
CA GLY A 213 15.06 -10.53 -5.13
C GLY A 213 13.96 -11.43 -4.57
N GLN A 214 14.26 -12.21 -3.53
CA GLN A 214 13.31 -13.06 -2.81
C GLN A 214 12.49 -12.23 -1.82
N ARG A 215 11.26 -12.66 -1.57
CA ARG A 215 10.38 -12.05 -0.56
C ARG A 215 10.67 -12.71 0.79
N VAL A 216 10.91 -11.90 1.81
CA VAL A 216 11.21 -12.33 3.20
C VAL A 216 10.26 -11.59 4.14
N GLY A 217 9.90 -12.20 5.26
CA GLY A 217 8.97 -11.65 6.24
C GLY A 217 7.65 -12.42 6.31
N LEU A 218 6.53 -11.74 6.59
CA LEU A 218 5.16 -12.28 6.67
C LEU A 218 4.57 -12.68 5.29
N VAL A 219 5.35 -13.34 4.45
CA VAL A 219 5.02 -13.63 3.04
C VAL A 219 3.93 -14.69 2.86
N LYS A 220 3.70 -15.52 3.88
CA LYS A 220 2.66 -16.56 3.94
C LYS A 220 1.35 -16.11 4.60
N LEU A 221 1.28 -14.87 5.09
CA LEU A 221 0.11 -14.38 5.83
C LEU A 221 -1.12 -14.37 4.91
N GLN A 222 -2.19 -14.99 5.37
CA GLN A 222 -3.47 -15.14 4.65
C GLN A 222 -4.54 -14.21 5.24
N THR A 223 -4.52 -13.99 6.56
CA THR A 223 -5.49 -13.16 7.28
C THR A 223 -4.78 -12.12 8.13
N LEU A 224 -5.14 -10.85 7.93
CA LEU A 224 -4.74 -9.73 8.79
C LEU A 224 -6.01 -9.10 9.39
N GLU A 225 -6.14 -9.13 10.71
CA GLU A 225 -7.26 -8.52 11.44
C GLU A 225 -6.75 -7.46 12.44
N LEU A 226 -7.30 -6.25 12.33
CA LEU A 226 -7.01 -5.08 13.19
C LEU A 226 -8.36 -4.45 13.61
N SER A 227 -8.98 -4.98 14.65
CA SER A 227 -10.30 -4.54 15.11
C SER A 227 -10.18 -3.71 16.38
N ASN A 228 -10.79 -2.52 16.43
CA ASN A 228 -10.74 -1.60 17.58
C ASN A 228 -9.29 -1.32 18.01
N THR A 229 -8.50 -0.78 17.07
CA THR A 229 -7.08 -0.41 17.24
C THR A 229 -6.89 1.08 16.97
N GLY A 230 -5.72 1.62 17.29
CA GLY A 230 -5.33 3.00 16.95
C GLY A 230 -4.77 3.16 15.52
N VAL A 231 -4.73 2.10 14.70
CA VAL A 231 -4.03 2.09 13.40
C VAL A 231 -4.66 3.04 12.40
N ARG A 232 -3.84 3.96 11.86
CA ARG A 232 -4.24 4.99 10.89
C ARG A 232 -3.98 4.66 9.43
N SER A 233 -2.95 3.85 9.15
CA SER A 233 -2.59 3.43 7.78
C SER A 233 -1.90 2.07 7.79
N LEU A 234 -1.90 1.40 6.63
CA LEU A 234 -1.15 0.16 6.41
C LEU A 234 0.25 0.45 5.85
N PRO A 235 1.28 -0.34 6.22
CA PRO A 235 2.63 -0.16 5.72
C PRO A 235 2.75 -0.58 4.24
N ARG A 236 3.58 0.15 3.47
CA ARG A 236 3.81 -0.12 2.04
C ARG A 236 4.38 -1.52 1.75
N SER A 237 5.00 -2.17 2.74
CA SER A 237 5.47 -3.56 2.69
C SER A 237 4.37 -4.58 2.37
N LEU A 238 3.11 -4.26 2.67
CA LEU A 238 1.96 -5.13 2.44
C LEU A 238 1.85 -5.62 0.98
N ARG A 239 2.35 -4.82 0.00
CA ARG A 239 2.41 -5.19 -1.42
C ARG A 239 3.19 -6.48 -1.72
N TYR A 240 4.08 -6.92 -0.83
CA TYR A 240 4.88 -8.14 -0.97
C TYR A 240 4.20 -9.41 -0.41
N MET A 241 3.16 -9.25 0.40
CA MET A 241 2.43 -10.33 1.11
C MET A 241 1.38 -10.97 0.17
N LYS A 242 1.85 -11.65 -0.88
CA LYS A 242 1.00 -12.13 -1.98
C LYS A 242 0.03 -13.27 -1.62
N ASP A 243 0.16 -13.86 -0.42
CA ASP A 243 -0.74 -14.90 0.07
C ASP A 243 -1.96 -14.39 0.85
N LEU A 244 -2.07 -13.07 1.07
CA LEU A 244 -3.20 -12.44 1.75
C LEU A 244 -4.52 -12.69 1.01
N LYS A 245 -5.49 -13.22 1.74
CA LYS A 245 -6.87 -13.52 1.31
C LYS A 245 -7.90 -12.61 1.96
N GLU A 246 -7.70 -12.29 3.24
CA GLU A 246 -8.59 -11.45 4.02
C GLU A 246 -7.82 -10.36 4.76
N ILE A 247 -8.28 -9.11 4.59
CA ILE A 247 -7.84 -7.97 5.39
C ILE A 247 -9.08 -7.38 6.05
N LYS A 248 -9.08 -7.36 7.38
CA LYS A 248 -10.15 -6.82 8.21
C LYS A 248 -9.59 -5.73 9.11
N ILE A 249 -10.01 -4.49 8.94
CA ILE A 249 -9.65 -3.35 9.78
C ILE A 249 -10.94 -2.72 10.23
N THR A 250 -11.41 -3.02 11.44
CA THR A 250 -12.71 -2.51 11.91
C THR A 250 -12.56 -1.57 13.09
N ASP A 251 -13.49 -0.61 13.20
CA ASP A 251 -13.59 0.34 14.31
C ASP A 251 -12.26 1.03 14.68
N SER A 252 -11.40 1.25 13.68
CA SER A 252 -10.05 1.82 13.82
C SER A 252 -9.95 3.13 13.02
N PRO A 253 -9.09 4.11 13.40
CA PRO A 253 -9.04 5.44 12.81
C PRO A 253 -8.26 5.47 11.48
N LEU A 254 -8.47 4.46 10.62
CA LEU A 254 -7.88 4.36 9.30
C LEU A 254 -8.32 5.56 8.45
N ASP A 255 -7.39 6.43 8.07
CA ASP A 255 -7.67 7.66 7.32
C ASP A 255 -7.46 7.51 5.80
N GLY A 256 -6.65 6.53 5.39
CA GLY A 256 -6.41 6.20 3.99
C GLY A 256 -5.97 4.76 3.75
N LEU A 257 -6.02 4.36 2.48
CA LEU A 257 -5.58 3.05 1.99
C LEU A 257 -4.85 3.25 0.65
N ASP A 258 -3.74 2.54 0.46
CA ASP A 258 -2.92 2.62 -0.76
C ASP A 258 -3.53 1.77 -1.90
N SER A 259 -3.37 2.20 -3.16
CA SER A 259 -3.95 1.49 -4.32
C SER A 259 -3.32 0.12 -4.58
N SER A 260 -2.13 -0.16 -4.03
CA SER A 260 -1.47 -1.48 -4.10
C SER A 260 -2.25 -2.60 -3.42
N ILE A 261 -3.27 -2.29 -2.59
CA ILE A 261 -4.20 -3.27 -2.03
C ILE A 261 -4.89 -4.12 -3.12
N HIS A 262 -5.15 -3.52 -4.29
CA HIS A 262 -5.76 -4.18 -5.45
C HIS A 262 -4.75 -5.02 -6.26
N GLY A 263 -3.44 -4.91 -5.95
CA GLY A 263 -2.34 -5.69 -6.52
C GLY A 263 -2.01 -6.97 -5.74
N LEU A 264 -2.88 -7.40 -4.82
CA LEU A 264 -2.74 -8.63 -4.02
C LEU A 264 -3.49 -9.81 -4.68
N PRO A 265 -2.81 -10.77 -5.32
CA PRO A 265 -3.41 -11.72 -6.27
C PRO A 265 -4.30 -12.80 -5.64
N LYS A 266 -4.36 -12.88 -4.31
CA LYS A 266 -5.25 -13.81 -3.58
C LYS A 266 -6.28 -13.09 -2.69
N LEU A 267 -6.30 -11.75 -2.67
CA LEU A 267 -7.17 -11.00 -1.76
C LEU A 267 -8.63 -11.10 -2.21
N GLU A 268 -9.44 -11.81 -1.43
CA GLU A 268 -10.86 -12.05 -1.70
C GLU A 268 -11.80 -11.18 -0.86
N LYS A 269 -11.38 -10.79 0.35
CA LYS A 269 -12.21 -10.02 1.28
C LYS A 269 -11.45 -8.83 1.87
N LEU A 270 -12.08 -7.66 1.80
CA LEU A 270 -11.64 -6.42 2.43
C LEU A 270 -12.78 -5.87 3.29
N ASP A 271 -12.64 -5.93 4.61
CA ASP A 271 -13.60 -5.39 5.57
C ASP A 271 -12.98 -4.19 6.30
N LEU A 272 -13.55 -3.01 6.10
CA LEU A 272 -13.12 -1.73 6.67
C LEU A 272 -14.22 -1.13 7.58
N SER A 273 -15.11 -1.97 8.11
CA SER A 273 -16.30 -1.53 8.83
C SER A 273 -15.98 -0.67 10.06
N GLY A 274 -16.59 0.51 10.17
CA GLY A 274 -16.36 1.41 11.31
C GLY A 274 -15.08 2.25 11.22
N CYS A 275 -14.36 2.21 10.09
CA CYS A 275 -13.28 3.16 9.79
C CYS A 275 -13.84 4.57 9.51
N LYS A 276 -14.25 5.24 10.58
CA LYS A 276 -14.93 6.55 10.55
C LYS A 276 -14.07 7.67 9.96
N GLU A 277 -12.75 7.54 9.99
CA GLU A 277 -11.81 8.53 9.47
C GLU A 277 -11.55 8.40 7.95
N LEU A 278 -11.95 7.30 7.32
CA LEU A 278 -11.66 7.02 5.91
C LEU A 278 -12.46 7.95 4.98
N GLU A 279 -11.80 8.95 4.39
CA GLU A 279 -12.48 9.92 3.50
C GLU A 279 -12.80 9.37 2.11
N ARG A 280 -11.94 8.50 1.56
CA ARG A 280 -11.99 8.02 0.17
C ARG A 280 -11.49 6.58 0.08
N TYR A 281 -12.14 5.80 -0.77
CA TYR A 281 -11.63 4.48 -1.16
C TYR A 281 -10.61 4.63 -2.31
N PRO A 282 -9.47 3.92 -2.31
CA PRO A 282 -8.41 4.10 -3.32
C PRO A 282 -8.84 3.68 -4.72
N ARG A 283 -8.21 4.29 -5.74
CA ARG A 283 -8.36 3.91 -7.15
C ARG A 283 -7.87 2.47 -7.41
N ILE A 284 -8.54 1.77 -8.32
CA ILE A 284 -8.12 0.43 -8.78
C ILE A 284 -7.17 0.59 -9.96
N VAL A 285 -5.91 0.90 -9.65
CA VAL A 285 -4.82 1.02 -10.64
C VAL A 285 -4.50 -0.34 -11.27
N GLN A 286 -4.21 -1.33 -10.42
CA GLN A 286 -4.00 -2.73 -10.80
C GLN A 286 -5.19 -3.55 -10.30
N ALA A 287 -5.89 -4.27 -11.19
CA ALA A 287 -7.08 -5.06 -10.84
C ALA A 287 -6.75 -6.56 -10.70
N LEU A 288 -5.65 -6.88 -9.98
CA LEU A 288 -5.14 -8.24 -9.83
C LEU A 288 -5.82 -9.00 -8.68
N ALA A 289 -6.38 -8.29 -7.71
CA ALA A 289 -7.04 -8.87 -6.55
C ALA A 289 -8.42 -9.47 -6.93
N PRO A 290 -8.66 -10.77 -6.70
CA PRO A 290 -9.95 -11.42 -6.93
C PRO A 290 -10.96 -11.09 -5.82
N LEU A 291 -11.15 -9.79 -5.54
CA LEU A 291 -12.01 -9.28 -4.47
C LEU A 291 -13.46 -9.68 -4.71
N LYS A 292 -13.98 -10.56 -3.84
CA LYS A 292 -15.37 -11.01 -3.77
C LYS A 292 -16.19 -10.13 -2.84
N LYS A 293 -15.60 -9.61 -1.76
CA LYS A 293 -16.33 -8.81 -0.75
C LYS A 293 -15.59 -7.54 -0.35
N ILE A 294 -16.27 -6.40 -0.43
CA ILE A 294 -15.84 -5.14 0.15
C ILE A 294 -16.91 -4.67 1.13
N ILE A 295 -16.54 -4.50 2.40
CA ILE A 295 -17.42 -4.04 3.46
C ILE A 295 -16.87 -2.70 3.96
N LEU A 296 -17.64 -1.63 3.79
CA LEU A 296 -17.32 -0.24 4.17
C LEU A 296 -18.38 0.31 5.14
N ARG A 297 -19.05 -0.60 5.87
CA ARG A 297 -20.18 -0.25 6.74
C ARG A 297 -19.76 0.75 7.81
N ASN A 298 -20.59 1.76 8.08
CA ASN A 298 -20.35 2.81 9.08
C ASN A 298 -19.07 3.66 8.86
N CYS A 299 -18.48 3.67 7.65
CA CYS A 299 -17.40 4.60 7.29
C CYS A 299 -17.97 6.01 7.09
N SER A 300 -18.21 6.72 8.20
CA SER A 300 -19.03 7.93 8.21
C SER A 300 -18.44 9.11 7.44
N LYS A 301 -17.11 9.27 7.36
CA LYS A 301 -16.45 10.30 6.51
C LYS A 301 -16.30 9.92 5.03
N LEU A 302 -16.60 8.68 4.64
CA LEU A 302 -16.41 8.23 3.25
C LEU A 302 -17.26 9.07 2.30
N SER A 303 -16.60 9.91 1.50
CA SER A 303 -17.21 10.96 0.69
C SER A 303 -17.42 10.54 -0.77
N SER A 304 -16.55 9.67 -1.28
CA SER A 304 -16.55 9.19 -2.67
C SER A 304 -15.95 7.79 -2.80
N LEU A 305 -16.51 7.00 -3.71
CA LEU A 305 -15.89 5.80 -4.29
C LEU A 305 -15.20 6.16 -5.61
N PRO A 306 -14.17 5.42 -6.05
CA PRO A 306 -13.45 5.74 -7.28
C PRO A 306 -14.28 5.39 -8.53
N HIS A 307 -14.05 6.12 -9.63
CA HIS A 307 -14.74 5.87 -10.90
C HIS A 307 -14.34 4.53 -11.55
N ASP A 308 -13.21 3.94 -11.16
CA ASP A 308 -12.70 2.67 -11.65
C ASP A 308 -13.20 1.44 -10.84
N ILE A 309 -14.14 1.61 -9.90
CA ILE A 309 -14.75 0.52 -9.07
C ILE A 309 -15.21 -0.70 -9.88
N HIS A 310 -15.67 -0.48 -11.11
CA HIS A 310 -16.11 -1.52 -12.04
C HIS A 310 -15.01 -2.51 -12.49
N ARG A 311 -13.73 -2.20 -12.26
CA ARG A 311 -12.61 -3.13 -12.53
C ARG A 311 -12.62 -4.36 -11.62
N LEU A 312 -13.34 -4.30 -10.49
CA LEU A 312 -13.54 -5.42 -9.57
C LEU A 312 -14.59 -6.40 -10.14
N SER A 313 -14.20 -7.12 -11.18
CA SER A 313 -15.08 -8.01 -11.97
C SER A 313 -15.56 -9.26 -11.23
N GLN A 314 -14.92 -9.60 -10.10
CA GLN A 314 -15.28 -10.74 -9.23
C GLN A 314 -16.12 -10.35 -8.01
N LEU A 315 -16.51 -9.08 -7.89
CA LEU A 315 -17.17 -8.56 -6.68
C LEU A 315 -18.60 -9.10 -6.55
N GLN A 316 -18.85 -9.81 -5.45
CA GLN A 316 -20.12 -10.42 -5.07
C GLN A 316 -20.88 -9.57 -4.03
N GLU A 317 -20.17 -8.81 -3.20
CA GLU A 317 -20.76 -7.99 -2.14
C GLU A 317 -20.03 -6.65 -1.98
N LEU A 318 -20.80 -5.56 -1.97
CA LEU A 318 -20.34 -4.20 -1.68
C LEU A 318 -21.29 -3.56 -0.65
N ASP A 319 -20.87 -3.49 0.62
CA ASP A 319 -21.66 -2.89 1.69
C ASP A 319 -21.19 -1.48 2.03
N LEU A 320 -22.06 -0.49 1.82
CA LEU A 320 -21.86 0.94 2.05
C LEU A 320 -22.85 1.50 3.08
N ARG A 321 -23.56 0.65 3.83
CA ARG A 321 -24.55 1.09 4.83
C ARG A 321 -23.88 1.95 5.92
N GLY A 322 -24.47 3.09 6.27
CA GLY A 322 -23.88 4.02 7.25
C GLY A 322 -22.71 4.88 6.73
N CYS A 323 -22.45 4.89 5.42
CA CYS A 323 -21.56 5.88 4.78
C CYS A 323 -22.27 7.24 4.63
N ASP A 324 -22.51 7.91 5.74
CA ASP A 324 -23.41 9.08 5.79
C ASP A 324 -22.86 10.35 5.12
N ASN A 325 -21.58 10.39 4.70
CA ASN A 325 -21.03 11.45 3.83
C ASN A 325 -20.89 11.06 2.35
N LEU A 326 -21.21 9.82 1.95
CA LEU A 326 -21.08 9.37 0.56
C LEU A 326 -22.13 10.07 -0.31
N ARG A 327 -21.73 11.10 -1.07
CA ARG A 327 -22.66 12.02 -1.74
C ARG A 327 -23.34 11.39 -2.95
N ALA A 328 -22.61 10.58 -3.69
CA ALA A 328 -23.06 9.95 -4.91
C ALA A 328 -22.31 8.62 -5.15
N LEU A 329 -22.98 7.69 -5.80
CA LEU A 329 -22.35 6.50 -6.38
C LEU A 329 -21.69 6.86 -7.73
N PRO A 330 -20.50 6.34 -8.04
CA PRO A 330 -19.87 6.55 -9.35
C PRO A 330 -20.72 5.89 -10.43
N VAL A 331 -20.90 6.55 -11.58
CA VAL A 331 -21.77 6.05 -12.66
C VAL A 331 -21.38 4.63 -13.08
N SER A 332 -20.08 4.34 -13.14
CA SER A 332 -19.53 3.03 -13.49
C SER A 332 -19.99 1.86 -12.62
N ILE A 333 -20.60 2.10 -11.46
CA ILE A 333 -21.17 1.05 -10.59
C ILE A 333 -22.19 0.15 -11.31
N PHE A 334 -22.83 0.62 -12.40
CA PHE A 334 -23.72 -0.21 -13.21
C PHE A 334 -23.02 -1.42 -13.86
N ARG A 335 -21.71 -1.31 -14.10
CA ARG A 335 -20.86 -2.32 -14.75
C ARG A 335 -20.38 -3.42 -13.78
N LEU A 336 -20.58 -3.29 -12.47
CA LEU A 336 -20.32 -4.38 -11.54
C LEU A 336 -21.19 -5.62 -11.87
N PRO A 337 -20.78 -6.83 -11.43
CA PRO A 337 -21.52 -8.07 -11.68
C PRO A 337 -23.02 -7.96 -11.35
N ALA A 338 -23.87 -8.72 -12.04
CA ALA A 338 -25.32 -8.59 -11.88
C ALA A 338 -25.79 -9.13 -10.51
N ASP A 339 -25.18 -10.23 -10.13
CA ASP A 339 -25.20 -10.94 -8.85
C ASP A 339 -24.49 -10.19 -7.71
N CYS A 340 -23.70 -9.15 -8.01
CA CYS A 340 -23.10 -8.29 -6.98
C CYS A 340 -24.19 -7.62 -6.14
N THR A 341 -24.28 -8.02 -4.87
CA THR A 341 -25.16 -7.43 -3.87
C THR A 341 -24.56 -6.11 -3.41
N ILE A 342 -25.18 -4.99 -3.79
CA ILE A 342 -24.73 -3.64 -3.42
C ILE A 342 -25.70 -3.07 -2.39
N LEU A 343 -25.24 -2.93 -1.16
CA LEU A 343 -26.01 -2.37 -0.04
C LEU A 343 -25.60 -0.91 0.15
N VAL A 344 -26.55 0.02 0.17
CA VAL A 344 -26.26 1.46 0.24
C VAL A 344 -27.03 2.16 1.36
N PRO A 345 -26.63 3.37 1.81
CA PRO A 345 -27.45 4.19 2.68
C PRO A 345 -28.79 4.49 1.99
N PRO A 346 -29.94 4.55 2.72
CA PRO A 346 -31.27 4.66 2.11
C PRO A 346 -31.42 5.78 1.08
N ARG A 347 -30.76 6.93 1.30
CA ARG A 347 -30.77 8.08 0.38
C ARG A 347 -30.20 7.77 -1.02
N LEU A 348 -29.23 6.84 -1.11
CA LEU A 348 -28.58 6.45 -2.37
C LEU A 348 -29.30 5.29 -3.07
N GLN A 349 -30.28 4.64 -2.43
CA GLN A 349 -31.00 3.49 -3.02
C GLN A 349 -31.67 3.86 -4.35
N ASN A 350 -32.30 5.04 -4.43
CA ASN A 350 -32.90 5.53 -5.66
C ASN A 350 -31.85 5.82 -6.76
N GLN A 351 -30.64 6.26 -6.39
CA GLN A 351 -29.55 6.44 -7.34
C GLN A 351 -29.03 5.08 -7.84
N LEU A 352 -28.83 4.12 -6.94
CA LEU A 352 -28.40 2.76 -7.27
C LEU A 352 -29.40 2.08 -8.22
N ASN A 353 -30.70 2.18 -7.94
CA ASN A 353 -31.75 1.61 -8.78
C ASN A 353 -31.71 2.20 -10.20
N ARG A 354 -31.57 3.54 -10.34
CA ARG A 354 -31.41 4.21 -11.63
C ARG A 354 -30.15 3.78 -12.38
N LEU A 355 -29.01 3.67 -11.68
CA LEU A 355 -27.75 3.23 -12.28
C LEU A 355 -27.83 1.76 -12.73
N ARG A 356 -28.43 0.87 -11.93
CA ARG A 356 -28.67 -0.52 -12.34
C ARG A 356 -29.63 -0.63 -13.53
N SER A 357 -30.62 0.25 -13.68
CA SER A 357 -31.48 0.30 -14.89
C SER A 357 -30.81 0.86 -16.14
N LEU A 358 -29.62 1.48 -16.04
CA LEU A 358 -28.79 1.84 -17.21
C LEU A 358 -28.01 0.65 -17.78
N ARG A 359 -27.99 -0.49 -17.08
CA ARG A 359 -27.49 -1.74 -17.67
C ARG A 359 -28.41 -2.08 -18.85
N PRO A 360 -27.90 -2.23 -20.08
CA PRO A 360 -28.72 -2.72 -21.17
C PRO A 360 -29.34 -4.05 -20.75
N GLU A 361 -30.66 -4.16 -20.88
CA GLU A 361 -31.27 -5.49 -20.89
C GLU A 361 -30.56 -6.31 -21.96
N ALA A 362 -30.23 -7.56 -21.65
CA ALA A 362 -29.68 -8.48 -22.62
C ALA A 362 -30.77 -8.85 -23.63
N LEU A 363 -30.99 -7.96 -24.60
CA LEU A 363 -31.87 -8.18 -25.74
C LEU A 363 -31.48 -9.53 -26.38
N PRO A 364 -32.41 -10.51 -26.47
CA PRO A 364 -32.15 -11.73 -27.19
C PRO A 364 -31.76 -11.40 -28.63
N ALA A 365 -30.71 -12.04 -29.15
CA ALA A 365 -30.10 -11.68 -30.42
C ALA A 365 -31.09 -11.80 -31.60
N ARG A 366 -31.75 -10.70 -31.97
CA ARG A 366 -32.48 -10.47 -33.23
C ARG A 366 -32.81 -8.98 -33.38
N MET A 367 -32.98 -8.55 -34.64
CA MET A 367 -33.32 -7.17 -35.07
C MET A 367 -32.16 -6.16 -35.08
N ALA A 368 -31.05 -6.51 -35.74
CA ALA A 368 -30.20 -5.50 -36.38
C ALA A 368 -30.84 -5.08 -37.72
N ALA A 369 -31.66 -4.03 -37.74
CA ALA A 369 -31.99 -3.26 -38.94
C ALA A 369 -32.74 -1.95 -38.61
N GLY A 370 -32.23 -0.82 -39.11
CA GLY A 370 -33.04 0.39 -39.36
C GLY A 370 -33.11 1.45 -38.26
N ALA A 371 -32.25 2.48 -38.38
CA ALA A 371 -32.64 3.90 -38.34
C ALA A 371 -31.40 4.81 -38.57
N SER A 372 -31.11 5.15 -39.82
CA SER A 372 -30.17 6.22 -40.17
C SER A 372 -30.94 7.44 -40.65
N SER A 373 -30.88 8.56 -39.92
CA SER A 373 -31.15 9.92 -40.47
C SER A 373 -30.75 11.11 -39.57
N TYR A 374 -29.97 10.95 -38.49
CA TYR A 374 -29.51 12.07 -37.63
C TYR A 374 -28.01 12.07 -37.30
N ALA A 375 -27.20 11.19 -37.91
CA ALA A 375 -25.84 10.89 -37.43
C ALA A 375 -24.71 11.84 -37.92
N ALA A 376 -24.98 12.75 -38.87
CA ALA A 376 -23.91 13.50 -39.56
C ALA A 376 -23.15 14.50 -38.66
N THR A 377 -23.78 15.04 -37.61
CA THR A 377 -23.16 15.97 -36.66
C THR A 377 -22.79 15.33 -35.32
N SER A 378 -23.38 14.18 -34.95
CA SER A 378 -23.01 13.45 -33.73
C SER A 378 -21.78 12.56 -33.90
N SER A 379 -21.57 11.98 -35.10
CA SER A 379 -20.46 11.07 -35.39
C SER A 379 -19.09 11.72 -35.13
N ASN A 380 -18.88 12.97 -35.58
CA ASN A 380 -17.61 13.65 -35.42
C ASN A 380 -17.33 14.05 -33.95
N ARG A 381 -18.37 14.47 -33.21
CA ARG A 381 -18.26 14.81 -31.78
C ARG A 381 -17.96 13.57 -30.93
N GLY A 382 -18.59 12.44 -31.23
CA GLY A 382 -18.30 11.15 -30.58
C GLY A 382 -16.88 10.64 -30.88
N ALA A 383 -16.42 10.79 -32.12
CA ALA A 383 -15.06 10.42 -32.51
C ALA A 383 -13.98 11.30 -31.84
N GLN A 384 -14.18 12.64 -31.80
CA GLN A 384 -13.28 13.54 -31.09
C GLN A 384 -13.24 13.26 -29.58
N GLU A 385 -14.39 13.00 -28.93
CA GLU A 385 -14.42 12.66 -27.51
C GLU A 385 -13.69 11.34 -27.22
N GLN A 386 -13.88 10.33 -28.07
CA GLN A 386 -13.17 9.06 -27.97
C GLN A 386 -11.66 9.20 -28.21
N ALA A 387 -11.23 10.15 -29.05
CA ALA A 387 -9.82 10.47 -29.27
C ALA A 387 -9.20 11.26 -28.10
N ARG A 388 -9.92 12.26 -27.53
CA ARG A 388 -9.50 12.97 -26.29
C ARG A 388 -9.25 11.97 -25.18
N LYS A 389 -10.22 11.07 -24.96
CA LYS A 389 -10.10 10.02 -23.98
C LYS A 389 -8.88 9.11 -24.21
N ARG A 390 -8.56 8.73 -25.45
CA ARG A 390 -7.35 7.94 -25.74
C ARG A 390 -6.07 8.69 -25.38
N ILE A 391 -5.98 9.99 -25.67
CA ILE A 391 -4.83 10.82 -25.29
C ILE A 391 -4.69 10.88 -23.76
N ASP A 392 -5.81 11.03 -23.04
CA ASP A 392 -5.84 11.03 -21.58
C ASP A 392 -5.47 9.66 -20.98
N ASP A 393 -6.02 8.57 -21.51
CA ASP A 393 -5.72 7.20 -21.08
C ASP A 393 -4.23 6.88 -21.30
N THR A 394 -3.66 7.21 -22.47
CA THR A 394 -2.23 7.06 -22.76
C THR A 394 -1.36 7.93 -21.84
N ALA A 395 -1.73 9.19 -21.60
CA ALA A 395 -0.99 10.06 -20.69
C ALA A 395 -0.96 9.50 -19.25
N HIS A 396 -2.05 8.86 -18.80
CA HIS A 396 -2.07 8.15 -17.52
C HIS A 396 -1.11 6.95 -17.50
N SER A 397 -1.09 6.12 -18.54
CA SER A 397 -0.14 4.99 -18.65
C SER A 397 1.32 5.47 -18.61
N LEU A 398 1.64 6.55 -19.33
CA LEU A 398 2.97 7.15 -19.32
C LEU A 398 3.36 7.69 -17.94
N LEU A 399 2.43 8.32 -17.21
CA LEU A 399 2.68 8.76 -15.83
C LEU A 399 2.88 7.58 -14.86
N ASP A 400 2.09 6.52 -14.98
CA ASP A 400 2.23 5.32 -14.17
C ASP A 400 3.61 4.67 -14.38
N MET A 401 4.10 4.62 -15.62
CA MET A 401 5.46 4.18 -15.92
C MET A 401 6.53 5.05 -15.26
N VAL A 402 6.37 6.38 -15.28
CA VAL A 402 7.31 7.32 -14.63
C VAL A 402 7.28 7.18 -13.11
N LEU A 403 6.11 6.91 -12.51
CA LEU A 403 5.95 6.60 -11.09
C LEU A 403 6.54 5.24 -10.71
N ASN A 404 6.51 4.27 -11.63
CA ASN A 404 7.22 3.00 -11.58
C ASN A 404 8.68 3.11 -12.10
N GLU A 405 9.25 4.32 -12.06
CA GLU A 405 10.69 4.60 -12.23
C GLU A 405 11.25 4.31 -13.63
N ARG A 406 10.38 4.12 -14.64
CA ARG A 406 10.72 3.87 -16.05
C ARG A 406 10.57 5.12 -16.92
N ASN A 407 11.43 5.24 -17.93
CA ASN A 407 11.39 6.34 -18.90
C ASN A 407 10.68 5.90 -20.21
N PRO A 408 9.42 6.29 -20.45
CA PRO A 408 8.65 5.81 -21.61
C PRO A 408 9.06 6.48 -22.94
N PHE A 409 9.95 7.47 -22.91
CA PHE A 409 10.46 8.17 -24.10
C PHE A 409 11.71 7.52 -24.69
N VAL A 410 12.14 6.37 -24.14
CA VAL A 410 13.33 5.62 -24.55
C VAL A 410 12.95 4.16 -24.84
N ALA A 411 13.55 3.58 -25.88
CA ALA A 411 13.26 2.21 -26.30
C ALA A 411 13.44 1.19 -25.15
N GLY A 412 12.47 0.28 -25.01
CA GLY A 412 12.44 -0.71 -23.92
C GLY A 412 12.00 -0.16 -22.55
N ALA A 413 11.72 1.14 -22.44
CA ALA A 413 11.31 1.81 -21.20
C ALA A 413 12.19 1.50 -19.97
N PRO A 414 13.50 1.82 -20.05
CA PRO A 414 14.47 1.50 -19.00
C PRO A 414 14.22 2.32 -17.72
N PHE A 415 14.74 1.81 -16.60
CA PHE A 415 14.77 2.54 -15.33
C PHE A 415 15.70 3.76 -15.42
N PHE A 416 15.30 4.88 -14.80
CA PHE A 416 16.08 6.12 -14.81
C PHE A 416 16.75 6.48 -13.47
N ILE A 417 16.51 5.70 -12.41
CA ILE A 417 17.17 5.89 -11.12
C ILE A 417 18.63 5.42 -11.18
N ARG A 418 19.55 6.23 -10.63
CA ARG A 418 21.01 6.01 -10.68
C ARG A 418 21.48 4.63 -10.20
N GLN A 419 20.71 3.91 -9.39
CA GLN A 419 21.06 2.60 -8.84
C GLN A 419 20.67 1.42 -9.74
N GLU A 420 19.69 1.59 -10.63
CA GLU A 420 19.20 0.56 -11.57
C GLU A 420 19.54 0.92 -13.03
N ARG A 421 20.47 1.85 -13.20
CA ARG A 421 20.87 2.45 -14.46
C ARG A 421 21.91 1.57 -15.15
N SER A 422 21.66 1.16 -16.41
CA SER A 422 22.75 0.70 -17.28
C SER A 422 23.58 1.89 -17.77
N ASP A 423 24.89 1.70 -17.93
CA ASP A 423 25.86 2.76 -18.26
C ASP A 423 25.54 3.57 -19.54
N GLU A 424 24.63 3.10 -20.38
CA GLU A 424 24.24 3.71 -21.66
C GLU A 424 22.99 4.62 -21.60
N THR A 425 22.32 4.77 -20.44
CA THR A 425 21.02 5.49 -20.38
C THR A 425 21.11 6.98 -20.07
N PHE A 426 20.51 7.81 -20.94
CA PHE A 426 20.53 9.28 -20.94
C PHE A 426 20.35 9.94 -19.55
N ALA A 427 21.38 10.66 -19.07
CA ALA A 427 21.35 11.31 -17.76
C ALA A 427 20.43 12.55 -17.68
N THR A 428 20.25 13.28 -18.79
CA THR A 428 19.52 14.56 -18.84
C THR A 428 18.37 14.54 -19.85
N LEU A 429 17.39 15.43 -19.66
CA LEU A 429 16.23 15.59 -20.55
C LEU A 429 16.64 15.78 -22.02
N GLY A 430 17.66 16.61 -22.29
CA GLY A 430 18.14 16.89 -23.64
C GLY A 430 18.89 15.72 -24.31
N GLY A 431 19.28 14.69 -23.55
CA GLY A 431 19.83 13.46 -24.13
C GLY A 431 18.78 12.63 -24.87
N VAL A 432 17.52 12.70 -24.46
CA VAL A 432 16.42 11.95 -25.08
C VAL A 432 15.84 12.78 -26.23
N SER A 433 16.04 12.35 -27.48
CA SER A 433 15.71 13.17 -28.68
C SER A 433 14.26 13.64 -28.76
N SER A 434 13.29 12.83 -28.32
CA SER A 434 11.87 13.20 -28.27
C SER A 434 11.57 14.28 -27.21
N ILE A 435 12.27 14.27 -26.07
CA ILE A 435 12.14 15.30 -25.04
C ILE A 435 12.89 16.57 -25.46
N ALA A 436 14.06 16.45 -26.11
CA ALA A 436 14.79 17.59 -26.70
C ALA A 436 13.92 18.33 -27.74
N MET A 437 13.24 17.59 -28.62
CA MET A 437 12.26 18.15 -29.56
C MET A 437 11.14 18.91 -28.82
N MET A 438 10.50 18.30 -27.81
CA MET A 438 9.46 18.95 -27.02
C MET A 438 9.97 20.18 -26.24
N LEU A 439 11.22 20.18 -25.77
CA LEU A 439 11.85 21.33 -25.12
C LEU A 439 11.91 22.52 -26.09
N ASP A 440 12.27 22.31 -27.36
CA ASP A 440 12.37 23.39 -28.35
C ASP A 440 11.01 23.80 -28.92
N GLU A 441 10.11 22.84 -29.21
CA GLU A 441 8.71 23.12 -29.55
C GLU A 441 8.05 24.01 -28.50
N SER A 442 8.26 23.72 -27.21
CA SER A 442 7.62 24.44 -26.11
C SER A 442 8.08 25.89 -25.92
N LYS A 443 9.17 26.29 -26.60
CA LYS A 443 9.67 27.68 -26.67
C LYS A 443 9.18 28.41 -27.94
N SER A 444 8.60 27.69 -28.90
CA SER A 444 8.15 28.25 -30.17
C SER A 444 6.99 29.22 -29.97
N PRO A 445 7.02 30.44 -30.55
CA PRO A 445 5.89 31.35 -30.54
C PRO A 445 4.61 30.72 -31.11
N TYR A 446 4.74 29.79 -32.06
CA TYR A 446 3.64 29.06 -32.67
C TYR A 446 2.91 28.16 -31.64
N PHE A 447 3.66 27.33 -30.91
CA PHE A 447 3.12 26.45 -29.87
C PHE A 447 2.44 27.25 -28.76
N LEU A 448 3.12 28.29 -28.25
CA LEU A 448 2.58 29.13 -27.17
C LEU A 448 1.28 29.85 -27.59
N GLN A 449 1.19 30.32 -28.85
CA GLN A 449 -0.02 30.97 -29.35
C GLN A 449 -1.17 29.97 -29.60
N LYS A 450 -0.87 28.74 -30.06
CA LYS A 450 -1.85 27.65 -30.18
C LYS A 450 -2.39 27.21 -28.82
N LEU A 451 -1.50 26.98 -27.85
CA LEU A 451 -1.86 26.61 -26.47
C LEU A 451 -2.74 27.68 -25.82
N ALA A 452 -2.40 28.97 -25.98
CA ALA A 452 -3.20 30.09 -25.49
C ALA A 452 -4.59 30.18 -26.15
N ARG A 453 -4.71 29.87 -27.45
CA ARG A 453 -6.01 29.82 -28.16
C ARG A 453 -6.88 28.65 -27.70
N MET A 454 -6.32 27.46 -27.55
CA MET A 454 -7.04 26.29 -27.00
C MET A 454 -7.53 26.55 -25.56
N ALA A 455 -6.67 27.12 -24.72
CA ALA A 455 -7.00 27.58 -23.38
C ALA A 455 -8.15 28.60 -23.35
N GLN A 456 -8.13 29.61 -24.23
CA GLN A 456 -9.19 30.61 -24.33
C GLN A 456 -10.51 29.96 -24.78
N SER A 457 -10.48 29.07 -25.78
CA SER A 457 -11.65 28.31 -26.25
C SER A 457 -12.27 27.42 -25.17
N LEU A 458 -11.46 26.79 -24.30
CA LEU A 458 -11.97 26.03 -23.14
C LEU A 458 -12.66 26.95 -22.13
N ARG A 459 -12.06 28.12 -21.84
CA ARG A 459 -12.63 29.13 -20.93
C ARG A 459 -13.94 29.71 -21.47
N GLU A 460 -14.04 30.02 -22.76
CA GLU A 460 -15.26 30.54 -23.39
C GLU A 460 -16.36 29.49 -23.45
N ARG A 461 -16.02 28.21 -23.72
CA ARG A 461 -16.96 27.08 -23.61
C ARG A 461 -17.54 26.95 -22.20
N ALA A 462 -16.73 27.11 -21.16
CA ALA A 462 -17.18 27.07 -19.77
C ALA A 462 -18.11 28.23 -19.39
N ILE A 463 -17.81 29.45 -19.85
CA ILE A 463 -18.64 30.63 -19.58
C ILE A 463 -20.00 30.52 -20.28
N ASN A 464 -20.04 29.97 -21.49
CA ASN A 464 -21.25 29.89 -22.31
C ASN A 464 -22.12 28.64 -22.06
N SER A 465 -21.72 27.70 -21.19
CA SER A 465 -22.44 26.43 -20.99
C SER A 465 -23.67 26.53 -20.08
N GLY A 466 -23.79 27.57 -19.25
CA GLY A 466 -25.00 27.86 -18.47
C GLY A 466 -25.33 26.87 -17.34
N THR A 467 -24.38 26.03 -16.91
CA THR A 467 -24.56 25.05 -15.82
C THR A 467 -23.80 25.43 -14.54
N GLU A 468 -23.97 24.62 -13.49
CA GLU A 468 -23.63 24.95 -12.10
C GLU A 468 -22.14 25.26 -11.84
N ALA A 469 -21.86 25.95 -10.73
CA ALA A 469 -20.51 26.40 -10.35
C ALA A 469 -19.43 25.30 -10.35
N SER A 470 -19.82 24.03 -10.14
CA SER A 470 -18.90 22.89 -10.19
C SER A 470 -18.32 22.62 -11.59
N ASP A 471 -19.08 22.86 -12.66
CA ASP A 471 -18.60 22.70 -14.04
C ASP A 471 -17.64 23.84 -14.42
N LEU A 472 -17.94 25.05 -13.95
CA LEU A 472 -17.09 26.22 -14.11
C LEU A 472 -15.75 26.05 -13.40
N ASP A 473 -15.75 25.50 -12.18
CA ASP A 473 -14.52 25.20 -11.45
C ASP A 473 -13.70 24.07 -12.11
N ALA A 474 -14.36 23.01 -12.60
CA ALA A 474 -13.69 21.93 -13.34
C ALA A 474 -12.99 22.45 -14.60
N ALA A 475 -13.73 23.15 -15.48
CA ALA A 475 -13.16 23.71 -16.70
C ALA A 475 -12.12 24.82 -16.42
N THR A 476 -12.25 25.55 -15.30
CA THR A 476 -11.24 26.53 -14.86
C THR A 476 -9.95 25.85 -14.41
N ASN A 477 -10.05 24.68 -13.77
CA ASN A 477 -8.88 23.89 -13.37
C ASN A 477 -8.22 23.22 -14.57
N ASP A 478 -8.99 22.68 -15.53
CA ASP A 478 -8.47 22.08 -16.76
C ASP A 478 -7.68 23.09 -17.61
N TRP A 479 -8.16 24.33 -17.74
CA TRP A 479 -7.42 25.38 -18.45
C TRP A 479 -6.12 25.77 -17.73
N LYS A 480 -6.16 25.91 -16.39
CA LYS A 480 -4.95 26.24 -15.60
C LYS A 480 -3.92 25.12 -15.67
N ALA A 481 -4.36 23.87 -15.65
CA ALA A 481 -3.52 22.70 -15.86
C ALA A 481 -2.87 22.74 -17.25
N LEU A 482 -3.66 23.00 -18.31
CA LEU A 482 -3.18 23.08 -19.68
C LEU A 482 -2.19 24.24 -19.93
N LYS A 483 -2.41 25.42 -19.35
CA LYS A 483 -1.44 26.53 -19.45
C LYS A 483 -0.11 26.16 -18.80
N ASN A 484 -0.14 25.34 -17.75
CA ASN A 484 1.03 24.97 -16.96
C ASN A 484 1.57 23.57 -17.31
N SER A 485 1.15 22.94 -18.42
CA SER A 485 1.52 21.57 -18.79
C SER A 485 2.63 21.47 -19.85
N HIS A 486 3.33 22.55 -20.19
CA HIS A 486 4.45 22.53 -21.14
C HIS A 486 5.83 22.66 -20.46
N LEU A 487 6.91 22.37 -21.21
CA LEU A 487 8.30 22.42 -20.70
C LEU A 487 8.90 23.85 -20.73
N GLY A 488 8.50 24.70 -21.67
CA GLY A 488 8.98 26.08 -21.83
C GLY A 488 8.48 27.09 -20.79
N ILE A 489 8.26 26.67 -19.54
CA ILE A 489 7.88 27.57 -18.44
C ILE A 489 9.15 28.23 -17.90
N VAL A 490 9.05 29.53 -17.65
CA VAL A 490 10.11 30.35 -17.05
C VAL A 490 9.82 30.65 -15.57
N ASP A 491 10.88 30.89 -14.80
CA ASP A 491 10.82 31.33 -13.40
C ASP A 491 10.60 32.86 -13.27
N GLU A 492 10.67 33.38 -12.04
CA GLU A 492 10.51 34.81 -11.74
C GLU A 492 11.63 35.69 -12.35
N ASN A 493 12.76 35.10 -12.74
CA ASN A 493 13.89 35.77 -13.38
C ASN A 493 13.81 35.72 -14.92
N GLY A 494 12.85 34.99 -15.48
CA GLY A 494 12.71 34.74 -16.91
C GLY A 494 13.55 33.57 -17.43
N GLU A 495 14.18 32.79 -16.55
CA GLU A 495 14.98 31.61 -16.90
C GLU A 495 14.11 30.36 -17.04
N TYR A 496 14.41 29.50 -18.03
CA TYR A 496 13.64 28.28 -18.25
C TYR A 496 13.83 27.27 -17.11
N ILE A 497 12.71 26.83 -16.51
CA ILE A 497 12.70 25.85 -15.42
C ILE A 497 13.20 24.48 -15.90
N PHE A 498 12.82 24.09 -17.11
CA PHE A 498 13.23 22.83 -17.73
C PHE A 498 14.21 23.11 -18.87
N ARG A 499 15.42 22.54 -18.77
CA ARG A 499 16.53 22.77 -19.70
C ARG A 499 17.11 21.42 -20.17
N GLY A 500 17.89 21.44 -21.26
CA GLY A 500 18.46 20.21 -21.84
C GLY A 500 19.48 19.49 -20.92
N ASP A 501 20.09 20.23 -20.00
CA ASP A 501 20.99 19.76 -18.95
C ASP A 501 20.27 19.30 -17.66
N SER A 502 18.95 19.48 -17.56
CA SER A 502 18.18 19.05 -16.39
C SER A 502 18.17 17.53 -16.26
N GLU A 503 18.49 17.00 -15.08
CA GLU A 503 18.51 15.55 -14.83
C GLU A 503 17.15 14.88 -15.09
N ILE A 504 17.19 13.64 -15.56
CA ILE A 504 16.00 12.79 -15.64
C ILE A 504 15.61 12.33 -14.23
N ASN A 505 14.39 12.71 -13.80
CA ASN A 505 13.77 12.31 -12.55
C ASN A 505 12.23 12.29 -12.69
N ILE A 506 11.52 11.81 -11.66
CA ILE A 506 10.06 11.67 -11.68
C ILE A 506 9.35 12.99 -12.02
N VAL A 507 9.79 14.13 -11.47
CA VAL A 507 9.17 15.45 -11.69
C VAL A 507 9.34 15.89 -13.15
N ASN A 508 10.57 15.80 -13.66
CA ASN A 508 10.94 16.25 -14.98
C ASN A 508 10.31 15.36 -16.08
N LEU A 509 10.27 14.04 -15.89
CA LEU A 509 9.58 13.13 -16.80
C LEU A 509 8.06 13.27 -16.74
N SER A 510 7.46 13.45 -15.55
CA SER A 510 6.03 13.73 -15.44
C SER A 510 5.65 15.00 -16.22
N LYS A 511 6.52 16.02 -16.23
CA LYS A 511 6.34 17.22 -17.04
C LYS A 511 6.44 16.94 -18.54
N ALA A 512 7.38 16.10 -18.97
CA ALA A 512 7.50 15.69 -20.37
C ALA A 512 6.25 14.93 -20.86
N VAL A 513 5.65 14.07 -20.02
CA VAL A 513 4.36 13.41 -20.32
C VAL A 513 3.22 14.42 -20.46
N GLN A 514 3.16 15.43 -19.60
CA GLN A 514 2.15 16.50 -19.71
C GLN A 514 2.34 17.36 -20.97
N MET A 515 3.59 17.60 -21.39
CA MET A 515 3.91 18.29 -22.64
C MET A 515 3.45 17.47 -23.85
N TRP A 516 3.76 16.17 -23.89
CA TRP A 516 3.27 15.24 -24.92
C TRP A 516 1.73 15.24 -25.00
N ARG A 517 1.04 15.14 -23.85
CA ARG A 517 -0.43 15.18 -23.79
C ARG A 517 -0.97 16.49 -24.39
N SER A 518 -0.37 17.62 -24.03
CA SER A 518 -0.80 18.95 -24.49
C SER A 518 -0.66 19.10 -26.01
N ARG A 519 0.41 18.53 -26.57
CA ARG A 519 0.74 18.51 -28.00
C ARG A 519 -0.25 17.66 -28.81
N GLU A 520 -0.57 16.46 -28.34
CA GLU A 520 -1.58 15.61 -28.99
C GLU A 520 -2.99 16.21 -28.90
N MET A 521 -3.31 16.93 -27.82
CA MET A 521 -4.57 17.69 -27.72
C MET A 521 -4.65 18.85 -28.73
N LEU A 522 -3.53 19.52 -29.04
CA LEU A 522 -3.48 20.53 -30.11
C LEU A 522 -3.74 19.91 -31.49
N VAL A 523 -3.07 18.81 -31.82
CA VAL A 523 -3.27 18.10 -33.09
C VAL A 523 -4.70 17.52 -33.21
N LEU A 524 -5.35 17.19 -32.09
CA LEU A 524 -6.74 16.76 -32.11
C LEU A 524 -7.76 17.91 -32.31
N GLU A 525 -7.44 19.14 -31.88
CA GLU A 525 -8.23 20.32 -32.23
C GLU A 525 -7.95 20.83 -33.66
N ASP A 526 -6.73 20.66 -34.18
CA ASP A 526 -6.34 21.01 -35.56
C ASP A 526 -5.36 19.98 -36.15
N PRO A 527 -5.84 19.01 -36.95
CA PRO A 527 -4.99 17.95 -37.52
C PRO A 527 -3.85 18.44 -38.42
N GLY A 528 -3.92 19.67 -38.95
CA GLY A 528 -2.81 20.28 -39.71
C GLY A 528 -1.57 20.54 -38.86
N ASP A 529 -1.72 20.62 -37.53
CA ASP A 529 -0.60 20.81 -36.62
C ASP A 529 0.36 19.62 -36.57
N ARG A 530 -0.01 18.45 -37.13
CA ARG A 530 0.87 17.27 -37.21
C ARG A 530 2.14 17.54 -38.02
N GLU A 531 2.14 18.50 -38.96
CA GLU A 531 3.35 18.97 -39.66
C GLU A 531 4.33 19.69 -38.72
N HIS A 532 3.81 20.37 -37.69
CA HIS A 532 4.58 21.12 -36.70
C HIS A 532 4.91 20.28 -35.46
N PHE A 533 4.10 19.24 -35.20
CA PHE A 533 4.17 18.34 -34.05
C PHE A 533 4.20 16.86 -34.51
N PRO A 534 5.29 16.40 -35.15
CA PRO A 534 5.42 15.04 -35.70
C PRO A 534 5.27 13.97 -34.62
N GLU A 535 4.70 12.81 -34.94
CA GLU A 535 4.39 11.77 -33.93
C GLU A 535 5.64 11.33 -33.13
N ILE A 536 5.50 11.23 -31.81
CA ILE A 536 6.57 10.81 -30.89
C ILE A 536 6.38 9.34 -30.56
N SER A 537 7.40 8.52 -30.85
CA SER A 537 7.44 7.12 -30.42
C SER A 537 7.39 7.03 -28.89
N LEU A 538 6.35 6.37 -28.40
CA LEU A 538 6.19 6.01 -27.00
C LEU A 538 6.49 4.53 -26.82
N HIS A 539 7.23 4.21 -25.76
CA HIS A 539 7.55 2.83 -25.42
C HIS A 539 6.75 2.42 -24.19
N ILE A 540 5.50 2.03 -24.42
CA ILE A 540 4.67 1.35 -23.42
C ILE A 540 4.87 -0.15 -23.68
N PRO A 541 5.40 -0.94 -22.73
CA PRO A 541 5.52 -2.38 -22.91
C PRO A 541 4.14 -2.99 -23.10
N ASP A 542 3.96 -3.80 -24.15
CA ASP A 542 2.82 -4.71 -24.23
C ASP A 542 2.85 -5.65 -23.01
N GLU A 543 1.68 -5.95 -22.46
CA GLU A 543 1.55 -6.87 -21.34
C GLU A 543 2.13 -8.23 -21.74
N VAL A 544 3.18 -8.68 -21.05
CA VAL A 544 3.84 -9.95 -21.35
C VAL A 544 2.92 -11.11 -20.99
N HIS A 545 2.17 -11.57 -22.00
CA HIS A 545 1.82 -12.97 -22.11
C HIS A 545 3.10 -13.81 -22.12
N GLU A 546 3.05 -14.92 -21.38
CA GLU A 546 3.96 -16.07 -21.45
C GLU A 546 5.39 -15.92 -20.89
N ALA A 547 5.56 -16.55 -19.71
CA ALA A 547 6.67 -17.45 -19.44
C ALA A 547 6.12 -18.72 -18.77
N HIS A 548 5.13 -19.35 -19.43
CA HIS A 548 4.61 -20.68 -19.16
C HIS A 548 4.64 -21.46 -20.48
N GLU A 549 5.82 -21.93 -20.87
CA GLU A 549 5.94 -23.05 -21.80
C GLU A 549 6.68 -24.19 -21.10
N ASP A 550 6.20 -25.41 -21.35
CA ASP A 550 6.52 -26.58 -20.57
C ASP A 550 7.92 -27.13 -20.83
N ALA A 551 8.52 -27.69 -19.78
CA ALA A 551 9.51 -28.73 -19.95
C ALA A 551 8.80 -30.06 -20.22
N GLY A 552 8.97 -30.61 -21.43
CA GLY A 552 8.77 -32.03 -21.69
C GLY A 552 7.78 -32.37 -22.80
N ASN A 553 8.31 -32.59 -24.01
CA ASN A 553 7.97 -33.80 -24.75
C ASN A 553 9.19 -34.26 -25.57
N ASP A 554 9.44 -35.57 -25.55
CA ASP A 554 10.59 -36.34 -26.10
C ASP A 554 11.99 -36.08 -25.49
#